data_AF-A0A9Q1JDY9-F1
#
_entry.id   AF-A0A9Q1JDY9-F1
#
_cell.length_a   1.000
_cell.length_b   1.000
_cell.length_c   1.000
_cell.angle_alpha   90.00
_cell.angle_beta   90.00
_cell.angle_gamma   90.00
#
_symmetry.space_group_name_H-M   'P 1'
#
loop_
_entity.id
_entity.type
_entity.pdbx_description
1 polymer ?
#
loop_
_entity_poly.entity_id
_entity_poly.type
_entity_poly.pdbx_seq_one_letter_code
_entity_poly.pdbx_strand_id
1 'polypeptide(L)'
;MRKLAAPRTTTNAGPTRKVIEFTSSDTFLSDLLLSNSEAFQTRAQDTMQVIERVFRREFQSFFSFTVRSFSPGSIITTGELAFNSADVPSDAVLISTMQNNDITSALNIVPNSIILVPVVGLQATLQTVFVPALNDRNSPQFQSLAFTVITVCDVIYSRRFGLIFIRTIVIRFRGVARSRMEQDTEAQIELEFNENATAPIPTSDEVATTLVEAVTNPNNTFNISIDPQSISVTSVPNNIVELVFTSTDIFVNELSNTESAAFRLRAQITRQQIEPVFSANFSSFVGMTVRNFRAGSIITNSSLAFNGSQTQPSATEIGNSLRNAVQNGQVQLNIDPDSITVNGTAIASSADGVGTKTSLFTASCLVAAALLLTHSW
;
A
#
# COMPACT_ATOMS: atom_id res chain seq x y z
N MET A 1 6.43 -40.18 26.14
CA MET A 1 6.71 -38.82 25.62
C MET A 1 5.66 -38.49 24.56
N ARG A 2 4.67 -37.65 24.88
CA ARG A 2 3.65 -37.19 23.91
C ARG A 2 4.24 -36.04 23.10
N LYS A 3 4.29 -36.20 21.78
CA LYS A 3 4.69 -35.17 20.82
C LYS A 3 3.65 -34.05 20.87
N LEU A 4 4.02 -32.85 21.33
CA LEU A 4 3.16 -31.67 21.21
C LEU A 4 2.96 -31.39 19.72
N ALA A 5 1.70 -31.22 19.31
CA ALA A 5 1.35 -30.75 17.99
C ALA A 5 1.78 -29.28 17.85
N ALA A 6 2.41 -28.94 16.73
CA ALA A 6 2.73 -27.56 16.37
C ALA A 6 1.44 -26.71 16.32
N PRO A 7 1.50 -25.41 16.66
CA PRO A 7 0.36 -24.52 16.55
C PRO A 7 -0.09 -24.47 15.08
N ARG A 8 -1.37 -24.79 14.82
CA ARG A 8 -1.98 -24.47 13.53
C ARG A 8 -2.12 -22.95 13.45
N THR A 9 -1.30 -22.30 12.63
CA THR A 9 -1.58 -20.95 12.13
C THR A 9 -2.76 -21.06 11.15
N THR A 10 -3.97 -20.95 11.66
CA THR A 10 -5.11 -20.59 10.81
C THR A 10 -5.05 -19.10 10.58
N THR A 11 -4.30 -18.67 9.55
CA THR A 11 -4.32 -17.29 9.08
C THR A 11 -5.64 -17.08 8.34
N ASN A 12 -6.72 -16.81 9.08
CA ASN A 12 -7.81 -16.04 8.51
C ASN A 12 -7.26 -14.61 8.37
N ALA A 13 -6.62 -14.31 7.25
CA ALA A 13 -6.21 -12.95 6.95
C ALA A 13 -7.47 -12.07 6.98
N GLY A 14 -7.48 -11.08 7.87
CA GLY A 14 -8.55 -10.08 7.89
C GLY A 14 -8.59 -9.29 6.58
N PRO A 15 -9.65 -8.50 6.34
CA PRO A 15 -9.71 -7.63 5.17
C PRO A 15 -8.51 -6.68 5.14
N THR A 16 -7.93 -6.48 3.97
CA THR A 16 -6.89 -5.47 3.74
C THR A 16 -7.54 -4.10 3.71
N ARG A 17 -6.98 -3.15 4.44
CA ARG A 17 -7.52 -1.79 4.60
C ARG A 17 -6.61 -0.78 3.91
N LYS A 18 -7.21 0.21 3.26
CA LYS A 18 -6.54 1.33 2.61
C LYS A 18 -7.18 2.62 3.09
N VAL A 19 -6.41 3.49 3.72
CA VAL A 19 -6.90 4.81 4.13
C VAL A 19 -6.73 5.77 2.97
N ILE A 20 -7.80 6.50 2.67
CA ILE A 20 -7.87 7.46 1.58
C ILE A 20 -8.28 8.82 2.14
N GLU A 21 -7.64 9.87 1.66
CA GLU A 21 -8.00 11.24 1.97
C GLU A 21 -8.33 11.98 0.68
N PHE A 22 -9.37 12.80 0.69
CA PHE A 22 -9.71 13.66 -0.42
C PHE A 22 -10.40 14.94 0.05
N THR A 23 -10.24 16.01 -0.72
CA THR A 23 -10.84 17.30 -0.41
C THR A 23 -12.09 17.51 -1.25
N SER A 24 -13.20 17.88 -0.64
CA SER A 24 -14.43 18.31 -1.33
C SER A 24 -14.55 19.84 -1.30
N SER A 25 -14.91 20.48 -2.40
CA SER A 25 -15.01 21.95 -2.48
C SER A 25 -16.14 22.59 -1.66
N ASP A 26 -16.96 21.77 -1.00
CA ASP A 26 -18.00 22.18 -0.07
C ASP A 26 -17.43 23.00 1.11
N THR A 27 -18.29 23.83 1.73
CA THR A 27 -17.91 24.65 2.89
C THR A 27 -17.83 23.79 4.15
N PHE A 28 -16.72 23.89 4.87
CA PHE A 28 -16.56 23.21 6.15
C PHE A 28 -17.41 23.85 7.25
N LEU A 29 -18.15 23.03 7.98
CA LEU A 29 -18.89 23.41 9.19
C LEU A 29 -18.19 22.83 10.41
N SER A 30 -18.07 23.61 11.49
CA SER A 30 -17.41 23.17 12.74
C SER A 30 -18.00 21.89 13.32
N ASP A 31 -19.30 21.67 13.11
CA ASP A 31 -20.02 20.50 13.62
C ASP A 31 -19.54 19.20 12.97
N LEU A 32 -18.89 19.27 11.80
CA LEU A 32 -18.23 18.13 11.15
C LEU A 32 -16.99 17.63 11.91
N LEU A 33 -16.49 18.37 12.91
CA LEU A 33 -15.46 17.86 13.81
C LEU A 33 -16.01 16.85 14.83
N LEU A 34 -17.33 16.86 15.05
CA LEU A 34 -17.97 16.05 16.08
C LEU A 34 -18.63 14.84 15.42
N SER A 35 -18.06 13.65 15.60
CA SER A 35 -18.55 12.41 14.97
C SER A 35 -19.98 12.02 15.34
N ASN A 36 -20.51 12.56 16.44
CA ASN A 36 -21.87 12.34 16.90
C ASN A 36 -22.86 13.44 16.45
N SER A 37 -22.40 14.48 15.73
CA SER A 37 -23.30 15.51 15.22
C SER A 37 -24.12 14.98 14.04
N GLU A 38 -25.32 15.53 13.87
CA GLU A 38 -26.17 15.22 12.72
C GLU A 38 -25.46 15.55 11.40
N ALA A 39 -24.81 16.72 11.33
CA ALA A 39 -24.05 17.15 10.16
C ALA A 39 -22.96 16.14 9.77
N PHE A 40 -22.21 15.61 10.73
CA PHE A 40 -21.23 14.57 10.49
C PHE A 40 -21.88 13.30 9.95
N GLN A 41 -22.92 12.81 10.63
CA GLN A 41 -23.57 11.54 10.29
C GLN A 41 -24.19 11.58 8.90
N THR A 42 -24.90 12.65 8.56
CA THR A 42 -25.49 12.85 7.22
C THR A 42 -24.39 12.87 6.15
N ARG A 43 -23.36 13.71 6.31
CA ARG A 43 -22.28 13.79 5.32
C ARG A 43 -21.51 12.48 5.18
N ALA A 44 -21.24 11.80 6.29
CA ALA A 44 -20.59 10.51 6.30
C ALA A 44 -21.41 9.46 5.54
N GLN A 45 -22.72 9.40 5.76
CA GLN A 45 -23.63 8.49 5.08
C GLN A 45 -23.69 8.75 3.58
N ASP A 46 -23.83 10.02 3.16
CA ASP A 46 -23.86 10.40 1.75
C ASP A 46 -22.55 10.02 1.04
N THR A 47 -21.43 10.32 1.71
CA THR A 47 -20.09 9.95 1.22
C THR A 47 -19.95 8.45 1.06
N MET A 48 -20.38 7.69 2.08
CA MET A 48 -20.36 6.22 2.04
C MET A 48 -21.19 5.67 0.90
N GLN A 49 -22.42 6.17 0.70
CA GLN A 49 -23.27 5.69 -0.40
C GLN A 49 -22.64 5.90 -1.77
N VAL A 50 -22.01 7.06 -2.00
CA VAL A 50 -21.37 7.37 -3.28
C VAL A 50 -20.15 6.48 -3.50
N ILE A 51 -19.24 6.40 -2.52
CA ILE A 51 -18.00 5.63 -2.65
C ILE A 51 -18.30 4.14 -2.75
N GLU A 52 -19.16 3.59 -1.90
CA GLU A 52 -19.49 2.15 -1.97
C GLU A 52 -20.14 1.78 -3.31
N ARG A 53 -20.98 2.64 -3.89
CA ARG A 53 -21.59 2.40 -5.20
C ARG A 53 -20.53 2.26 -6.30
N VAL A 54 -19.51 3.13 -6.29
CA VAL A 54 -18.41 3.05 -7.25
C VAL A 54 -17.58 1.80 -6.99
N PHE A 55 -17.07 1.62 -5.78
CA PHE A 55 -16.10 0.57 -5.49
C PHE A 55 -16.70 -0.84 -5.58
N ARG A 56 -17.97 -1.05 -5.21
CA ARG A 56 -18.66 -2.34 -5.41
C ARG A 56 -18.81 -2.69 -6.89
N ARG A 57 -18.92 -1.70 -7.77
CA ARG A 57 -19.04 -1.90 -9.22
C ARG A 57 -17.69 -2.25 -9.85
N GLU A 58 -16.64 -1.54 -9.46
CA GLU A 58 -15.31 -1.67 -10.06
C GLU A 58 -14.50 -2.84 -9.48
N PHE A 59 -14.72 -3.21 -8.21
CA PHE A 59 -13.87 -4.19 -7.51
C PHE A 59 -14.70 -5.26 -6.80
N GLN A 60 -14.62 -6.50 -7.28
CA GLN A 60 -15.29 -7.64 -6.64
C GLN A 60 -14.77 -7.94 -5.22
N SER A 61 -13.50 -7.60 -4.95
CA SER A 61 -12.88 -7.76 -3.65
C SER A 61 -13.32 -6.70 -2.64
N PHE A 62 -13.97 -5.61 -3.07
CA PHE A 62 -14.37 -4.54 -2.17
C PHE A 62 -15.43 -5.00 -1.15
N PHE A 63 -15.19 -4.70 0.11
CA PHE A 63 -16.02 -5.12 1.22
C PHE A 63 -16.88 -3.97 1.76
N SER A 64 -16.24 -2.87 2.16
CA SER A 64 -16.91 -1.71 2.77
C SER A 64 -16.08 -0.44 2.65
N PHE A 65 -16.74 0.72 2.77
CA PHE A 65 -16.09 1.99 3.01
C PHE A 65 -16.58 2.62 4.32
N THR A 66 -15.70 3.28 5.07
CA THR A 66 -16.08 3.97 6.31
C THR A 66 -15.41 5.33 6.38
N VAL A 67 -16.19 6.38 6.66
CA VAL A 67 -15.64 7.71 6.95
C VAL A 67 -15.08 7.74 8.36
N ARG A 68 -13.85 8.22 8.51
CA ARG A 68 -13.15 8.33 9.79
C ARG A 68 -13.33 9.71 10.42
N SER A 69 -13.12 10.76 9.63
CA SER A 69 -13.15 12.13 10.11
C SER A 69 -13.36 13.12 8.96
N PHE A 70 -13.80 14.31 9.33
CA PHE A 70 -13.67 15.51 8.50
C PHE A 70 -12.74 16.51 9.19
N SER A 71 -11.97 17.28 8.43
CA SER A 71 -11.09 18.31 8.98
C SER A 71 -11.19 19.65 8.22
N PRO A 72 -10.79 20.78 8.86
CA PRO A 72 -10.96 22.11 8.31
C PRO A 72 -10.12 22.37 7.05
N GLY A 73 -10.74 23.07 6.10
CA GLY A 73 -10.28 23.38 4.75
C GLY A 73 -11.52 23.58 3.85
N SER A 74 -11.40 23.33 2.55
CA SER A 74 -12.47 22.61 1.84
C SER A 74 -12.68 21.26 2.58
N ILE A 75 -13.88 20.66 2.64
CA ILE A 75 -14.13 19.48 3.51
C ILE A 75 -13.14 18.34 3.18
N ILE A 76 -12.13 18.14 4.01
CA ILE A 76 -11.17 17.04 3.87
C ILE A 76 -11.81 15.81 4.50
N THR A 77 -12.04 14.78 3.71
CA THR A 77 -12.61 13.51 4.15
C THR A 77 -11.51 12.48 4.25
N THR A 78 -11.28 11.95 5.46
CA THR A 78 -10.48 10.73 5.64
C THR A 78 -11.43 9.54 5.71
N GLY A 79 -11.22 8.56 4.85
CA GLY A 79 -12.01 7.34 4.78
C GLY A 79 -11.14 6.09 4.72
N GLU A 80 -11.78 4.94 4.92
CA GLU A 80 -11.12 3.63 4.88
C GLU A 80 -11.85 2.71 3.92
N LEU A 81 -11.13 2.22 2.92
CA LEU A 81 -11.57 1.19 1.99
C LEU A 81 -11.12 -0.17 2.54
N ALA A 82 -12.05 -1.12 2.67
CA ALA A 82 -11.76 -2.50 3.05
C ALA A 82 -11.95 -3.43 1.85
N PHE A 83 -10.98 -4.33 1.65
CA PHE A 83 -10.97 -5.34 0.59
C PHE A 83 -10.75 -6.73 1.17
N ASN A 84 -11.36 -7.74 0.57
CA ASN A 84 -11.07 -9.13 0.84
C ASN A 84 -9.65 -9.45 0.33
N SER A 85 -8.91 -10.27 1.09
CA SER A 85 -7.44 -10.42 1.01
C SER A 85 -6.88 -11.03 -0.29
N ALA A 86 -7.71 -11.34 -1.29
CA ALA A 86 -7.27 -12.05 -2.49
C ALA A 86 -6.90 -11.14 -3.67
N ASP A 87 -7.45 -9.91 -3.75
CA ASP A 87 -7.26 -9.01 -4.90
C ASP A 87 -7.43 -7.54 -4.49
N VAL A 88 -6.41 -6.94 -3.88
CA VAL A 88 -6.47 -5.52 -3.47
C VAL A 88 -5.94 -4.64 -4.60
N PRO A 89 -6.72 -3.66 -5.11
CA PRO A 89 -6.23 -2.78 -6.16
C PRO A 89 -5.06 -1.92 -5.71
N SER A 90 -4.15 -1.60 -6.63
CA SER A 90 -3.04 -0.68 -6.35
C SER A 90 -3.53 0.75 -6.07
N ASP A 91 -2.73 1.53 -5.35
CA ASP A 91 -3.07 2.91 -4.94
C ASP A 91 -3.42 3.80 -6.13
N ALA A 92 -2.65 3.72 -7.22
CA ALA A 92 -2.94 4.46 -8.45
C ALA A 92 -4.31 4.11 -9.06
N VAL A 93 -4.71 2.83 -8.98
CA VAL A 93 -6.02 2.38 -9.46
C VAL A 93 -7.12 2.97 -8.58
N LEU A 94 -7.00 2.87 -7.26
CA LEU A 94 -7.96 3.44 -6.29
C LEU A 94 -8.17 4.94 -6.51
N ILE A 95 -7.07 5.70 -6.67
CA ILE A 95 -7.09 7.14 -6.95
C ILE A 95 -7.80 7.42 -8.27
N SER A 96 -7.38 6.75 -9.35
CA SER A 96 -7.96 6.98 -10.68
C SER A 96 -9.46 6.62 -10.74
N THR A 97 -9.89 5.59 -10.00
CA THR A 97 -11.30 5.20 -9.90
C THR A 97 -12.12 6.29 -9.22
N MET A 98 -11.58 6.99 -8.22
CA MET A 98 -12.29 8.12 -7.61
C MET A 98 -12.24 9.39 -8.46
N GLN A 99 -11.15 9.64 -9.17
CA GLN A 99 -10.98 10.84 -9.99
C GLN A 99 -11.82 10.83 -11.28
N ASN A 100 -11.91 9.67 -11.94
CA ASN A 100 -12.45 9.58 -13.31
C ASN A 100 -13.88 9.04 -13.37
N ASN A 101 -14.60 8.97 -12.25
CA ASN A 101 -15.92 8.38 -12.19
C ASN A 101 -17.00 9.45 -12.06
N ASP A 102 -17.97 9.45 -12.99
CA ASP A 102 -19.06 10.43 -12.94
C ASP A 102 -19.88 10.34 -11.65
N ILE A 103 -19.93 9.19 -10.97
CA ILE A 103 -20.68 9.03 -9.72
C ILE A 103 -20.01 9.80 -8.57
N THR A 104 -18.68 9.89 -8.52
CA THR A 104 -17.97 10.62 -7.46
C THR A 104 -18.06 12.13 -7.61
N SER A 105 -18.56 12.64 -8.75
CA SER A 105 -18.84 14.06 -8.93
C SER A 105 -19.85 14.60 -7.91
N ALA A 106 -20.74 13.75 -7.36
CA ALA A 106 -21.66 14.10 -6.28
C ALA A 106 -20.97 14.51 -4.97
N LEU A 107 -19.68 14.20 -4.80
CA LEU A 107 -18.90 14.57 -3.62
C LEU A 107 -18.11 15.87 -3.80
N ASN A 108 -18.23 16.53 -4.96
CA ASN A 108 -17.51 17.77 -5.27
C ASN A 108 -15.99 17.66 -5.02
N ILE A 109 -15.39 16.51 -5.33
CA ILE A 109 -13.98 16.25 -5.04
C ILE A 109 -13.11 17.22 -5.86
N VAL A 110 -12.21 17.92 -5.17
CA VAL A 110 -11.22 18.79 -5.79
C VAL A 110 -10.24 17.93 -6.59
N PRO A 111 -10.02 18.22 -7.89
CA PRO A 111 -9.07 17.47 -8.71
C PRO A 111 -7.69 17.37 -8.05
N ASN A 112 -7.05 16.21 -8.17
CA ASN A 112 -5.73 15.91 -7.59
C ASN A 112 -5.63 16.02 -6.06
N SER A 113 -6.75 16.11 -5.33
CA SER A 113 -6.74 16.12 -3.86
C SER A 113 -6.79 14.73 -3.22
N ILE A 114 -6.98 13.68 -4.03
CA ILE A 114 -7.11 12.30 -3.54
C ILE A 114 -5.71 11.71 -3.31
N ILE A 115 -5.47 11.26 -2.09
CA ILE A 115 -4.22 10.60 -1.67
C ILE A 115 -4.51 9.35 -0.84
N LEU A 116 -3.59 8.41 -0.79
CA LEU A 116 -3.67 7.26 0.12
C LEU A 116 -2.72 7.44 1.29
N VAL A 117 -3.25 7.31 2.50
CA VAL A 117 -2.47 7.54 3.71
C VAL A 117 -1.78 6.23 4.11
N PRO A 118 -0.44 6.19 4.26
CA PRO A 118 0.27 5.04 4.81
C PRO A 118 -0.13 4.81 6.26
N VAL A 119 -0.63 3.60 6.52
CA VAL A 119 -1.06 3.19 7.86
C VAL A 119 -0.45 1.87 8.28
N VAL A 120 0.09 1.84 9.50
CA VAL A 120 0.53 0.61 10.16
C VAL A 120 -0.47 0.23 11.24
N GLY A 121 -1.13 -0.91 11.10
CA GLY A 121 -2.02 -1.48 12.09
C GLY A 121 -1.24 -2.20 13.20
N LEU A 122 -1.66 -2.03 14.44
CA LEU A 122 -1.04 -2.64 15.61
C LEU A 122 -2.12 -3.14 16.56
N GLN A 123 -1.85 -4.23 17.27
CA GLN A 123 -2.66 -4.67 18.39
C GLN A 123 -1.82 -4.84 19.65
N ALA A 124 -2.43 -4.63 20.80
CA ALA A 124 -1.83 -4.88 22.11
C ALA A 124 -2.90 -5.13 23.17
N THR A 125 -2.63 -6.03 24.11
CA THR A 125 -3.45 -6.28 25.29
C THR A 125 -3.13 -5.27 26.39
N LEU A 126 -4.15 -4.54 26.79
CA LEU A 126 -4.15 -3.63 27.94
C LEU A 126 -4.52 -4.44 29.18
N GLN A 127 -3.85 -4.21 30.31
CA GLN A 127 -4.24 -4.77 31.61
C GLN A 127 -5.45 -4.01 32.20
N THR A 128 -6.48 -3.88 31.39
CA THR A 128 -7.75 -3.21 31.70
C THR A 128 -8.87 -4.20 31.43
N VAL A 129 -9.77 -4.37 32.40
CA VAL A 129 -10.90 -5.31 32.28
C VAL A 129 -11.80 -4.89 31.12
N PHE A 130 -12.11 -5.83 30.24
CA PHE A 130 -13.04 -5.60 29.15
C PHE A 130 -14.48 -5.53 29.68
N VAL A 131 -15.18 -4.45 29.34
CA VAL A 131 -16.61 -4.28 29.63
C VAL A 131 -17.41 -4.20 28.33
N PRO A 132 -18.66 -4.71 28.27
CA PRO A 132 -19.45 -4.74 27.03
C PRO A 132 -19.63 -3.37 26.36
N ALA A 133 -19.63 -2.28 27.13
CA ALA A 133 -19.72 -0.91 26.63
C ALA A 133 -18.57 -0.57 25.65
N LEU A 134 -17.40 -1.21 25.77
CA LEU A 134 -16.27 -1.02 24.84
C LEU A 134 -16.56 -1.53 23.41
N ASN A 135 -17.68 -2.22 23.17
CA ASN A 135 -18.13 -2.52 21.80
C ASN A 135 -18.84 -1.33 21.13
N ASP A 136 -19.31 -0.35 21.91
CA ASP A 136 -19.97 0.85 21.41
C ASP A 136 -19.01 2.03 21.44
N ARG A 137 -18.64 2.51 20.25
CA ARG A 137 -17.73 3.67 20.08
C ARG A 137 -18.29 4.97 20.67
N ASN A 138 -19.60 5.06 20.84
CA ASN A 138 -20.26 6.23 21.44
C ASN A 138 -20.36 6.14 22.96
N SER A 139 -19.97 5.00 23.56
CA SER A 139 -20.00 4.86 25.01
C SER A 139 -18.92 5.72 25.68
N PRO A 140 -19.19 6.27 26.89
CA PRO A 140 -18.17 6.97 27.67
C PRO A 140 -16.93 6.11 27.96
N GLN A 141 -17.12 4.79 28.14
CA GLN A 141 -16.04 3.84 28.41
C GLN A 141 -15.11 3.71 27.20
N PHE A 142 -15.65 3.56 26.00
CA PHE A 142 -14.85 3.51 24.78
C PHE A 142 -14.09 4.81 24.59
N GLN A 143 -14.76 5.96 24.65
CA GLN A 143 -14.15 7.27 24.39
C GLN A 143 -13.02 7.57 25.38
N SER A 144 -13.23 7.28 26.67
CA SER A 144 -12.20 7.51 27.70
C SER A 144 -10.97 6.62 27.50
N LEU A 145 -11.19 5.32 27.22
CA LEU A 145 -10.09 4.40 26.97
C LEU A 145 -9.37 4.71 25.66
N ALA A 146 -10.12 5.05 24.61
CA ALA A 146 -9.56 5.46 23.32
C ALA A 146 -8.71 6.72 23.45
N PHE A 147 -9.21 7.75 24.14
CA PHE A 147 -8.45 8.96 24.42
C PHE A 147 -7.13 8.65 25.14
N THR A 148 -7.17 7.76 26.12
CA THR A 148 -5.99 7.32 26.88
C THR A 148 -4.98 6.62 25.97
N VAL A 149 -5.42 5.64 25.18
CA VAL A 149 -4.57 4.89 24.25
C VAL A 149 -3.96 5.82 23.19
N ILE A 150 -4.76 6.69 22.58
CA ILE A 150 -4.30 7.67 21.59
C ILE A 150 -3.24 8.57 22.21
N THR A 151 -3.51 9.17 23.38
CA THR A 151 -2.56 10.08 24.05
C THR A 151 -1.22 9.41 24.31
N VAL A 152 -1.22 8.16 24.80
CA VAL A 152 0.00 7.42 25.10
C VAL A 152 0.75 7.06 23.81
N CYS A 153 0.07 6.48 22.82
CA CYS A 153 0.69 6.10 21.55
C CYS A 153 1.21 7.32 20.79
N ASP A 154 0.47 8.43 20.75
CA ASP A 154 0.90 9.66 20.08
C ASP A 154 2.18 10.21 20.69
N VAL A 155 2.30 10.22 22.02
CA VAL A 155 3.55 10.64 22.69
C VAL A 155 4.72 9.70 22.35
N ILE A 156 4.48 8.39 22.32
CA ILE A 156 5.52 7.39 22.02
C ILE A 156 6.02 7.55 20.57
N TYR A 157 5.10 7.53 19.62
CA TYR A 157 5.44 7.49 18.20
C TYR A 157 5.88 8.85 17.66
N SER A 158 5.32 9.96 18.15
CA SER A 158 5.85 11.30 17.79
C SER A 158 7.27 11.52 18.30
N ARG A 159 7.62 11.00 19.49
CA ARG A 159 9.00 11.06 20.01
C ARG A 159 9.97 10.24 19.17
N ARG A 160 9.54 9.07 18.69
CA ARG A 160 10.39 8.16 17.91
C ARG A 160 10.55 8.61 16.46
N PHE A 161 9.45 8.95 15.80
CA PHE A 161 9.39 9.16 14.34
C PHE A 161 9.25 10.64 13.95
N GLY A 162 9.15 11.55 14.93
CA GLY A 162 9.07 12.98 14.68
C GLY A 162 7.87 13.35 13.80
N LEU A 163 8.12 14.20 12.81
CA LEU A 163 7.09 14.75 11.92
C LEU A 163 6.55 13.75 10.87
N ILE A 164 7.15 12.55 10.77
CA ILE A 164 6.63 11.50 9.88
C ILE A 164 5.37 10.88 10.49
N PHE A 165 5.32 10.76 11.81
CA PHE A 165 4.12 10.29 12.51
C PHE A 165 3.07 11.40 12.54
N ILE A 166 1.83 11.06 12.16
CA ILE A 166 0.71 11.99 12.16
C ILE A 166 -0.14 11.81 13.42
N ARG A 167 -0.68 10.61 13.64
CA ARG A 167 -1.57 10.32 14.78
C ARG A 167 -1.85 8.82 14.93
N THR A 168 -2.37 8.47 16.10
CA THR A 168 -2.95 7.15 16.40
C THR A 168 -4.46 7.17 16.24
N ILE A 169 -5.02 6.10 15.70
CA ILE A 169 -6.45 5.86 15.60
C ILE A 169 -6.79 4.55 16.29
N VAL A 170 -7.77 4.58 17.21
CA VAL A 170 -8.30 3.34 17.82
C VAL A 170 -9.40 2.78 16.92
N ILE A 171 -9.15 1.60 16.36
CA ILE A 171 -10.11 0.89 15.50
C ILE A 171 -11.17 0.20 16.35
N ARG A 172 -10.80 -0.46 17.43
CA ARG A 172 -11.76 -1.05 18.38
C ARG A 172 -11.05 -1.58 19.61
N PHE A 173 -11.87 -1.90 20.60
CA PHE A 173 -11.49 -2.76 21.71
C PHE A 173 -12.16 -4.12 21.58
N ARG A 174 -11.47 -5.15 22.05
CA ARG A 174 -11.97 -6.53 22.10
C ARG A 174 -11.65 -7.16 23.44
N GLY A 175 -12.52 -8.05 23.90
CA GLY A 175 -12.24 -8.87 25.07
C GLY A 175 -11.33 -10.03 24.69
N VAL A 176 -10.22 -10.19 25.40
CA VAL A 176 -9.32 -11.34 25.28
C VAL A 176 -9.31 -12.08 26.60
N ALA A 177 -9.53 -13.39 26.57
CA ALA A 177 -9.64 -14.19 27.77
C ALA A 177 -8.33 -14.19 28.57
N ARG A 178 -8.36 -13.59 29.77
CA ARG A 178 -7.29 -13.68 30.77
C ARG A 178 -7.46 -14.94 31.62
N SER A 179 -8.70 -15.28 31.94
CA SER A 179 -9.08 -16.46 32.72
C SER A 179 -10.44 -17.01 32.26
N ARG A 180 -10.97 -18.02 32.95
CA ARG A 180 -12.32 -18.56 32.66
C ARG A 180 -13.45 -17.54 32.86
N MET A 181 -13.24 -16.49 33.64
CA MET A 181 -14.29 -15.51 34.00
C MET A 181 -13.93 -14.06 33.69
N GLU A 182 -12.65 -13.76 33.39
CA GLU A 182 -12.17 -12.39 33.17
C GLU A 182 -11.57 -12.24 31.78
N GLN A 183 -11.87 -11.11 31.14
CA GLN A 183 -11.30 -10.71 29.87
C GLN A 183 -10.51 -9.42 30.07
N ASP A 184 -9.27 -9.40 29.61
CA ASP A 184 -8.51 -8.17 29.41
C ASP A 184 -8.93 -7.53 28.08
N THR A 185 -8.56 -6.27 27.90
CA THR A 185 -8.92 -5.48 26.72
C THR A 185 -7.79 -5.50 25.70
N GLU A 186 -8.01 -6.06 24.52
CA GLU A 186 -7.14 -5.86 23.36
C GLU A 186 -7.53 -4.56 22.65
N ALA A 187 -6.57 -3.65 22.52
CA ALA A 187 -6.67 -2.49 21.65
C ALA A 187 -6.19 -2.87 20.25
N GLN A 188 -7.01 -2.62 19.24
CA GLN A 188 -6.59 -2.60 17.84
C GLN A 188 -6.51 -1.15 17.38
N ILE A 189 -5.32 -0.73 16.99
CA ILE A 189 -5.01 0.63 16.61
C ILE A 189 -4.37 0.68 15.23
N GLU A 190 -4.33 1.88 14.67
CA GLU A 190 -3.64 2.20 13.44
C GLU A 190 -2.83 3.47 13.64
N LEU A 191 -1.63 3.49 13.07
CA LEU A 191 -0.72 4.61 13.11
C LEU A 191 -0.66 5.21 11.70
N GLU A 192 -1.07 6.47 11.57
CA GLU A 192 -1.00 7.20 10.31
C GLU A 192 0.37 7.87 10.20
N PHE A 193 1.00 7.69 9.02
CA PHE A 193 2.28 8.30 8.69
C PHE A 193 2.15 9.19 7.47
N ASN A 194 3.02 10.20 7.37
CA ASN A 194 3.08 11.12 6.26
C ASN A 194 3.82 10.48 5.06
N GLU A 195 3.10 10.18 3.97
CA GLU A 195 3.71 9.69 2.73
C GLU A 195 4.65 10.69 2.06
N ASN A 196 4.43 11.99 2.28
CA ASN A 196 5.23 13.05 1.67
C ASN A 196 6.53 13.32 2.45
N ALA A 197 6.78 12.58 3.53
CA ALA A 197 8.04 12.67 4.25
C ALA A 197 9.18 12.10 3.39
N THR A 198 10.34 12.76 3.43
CA THR A 198 11.56 12.29 2.75
C THR A 198 12.17 11.06 3.41
N ALA A 199 11.82 10.79 4.66
CA ALA A 199 12.25 9.61 5.39
C ALA A 199 11.24 8.45 5.14
N PRO A 200 11.73 7.20 5.05
CA PRO A 200 10.88 6.06 4.78
C PRO A 200 9.84 5.85 5.89
N ILE A 201 8.68 5.31 5.51
CA ILE A 201 7.68 4.85 6.48
C ILE A 201 8.31 3.76 7.35
N PRO A 202 8.15 3.81 8.68
CA PRO A 202 8.73 2.81 9.57
C PRO A 202 8.27 1.39 9.24
N THR A 203 9.20 0.45 9.34
CA THR A 203 8.93 -0.98 9.18
C THR A 203 8.09 -1.53 10.35
N SER A 204 7.50 -2.71 10.17
CA SER A 204 6.73 -3.36 11.25
C SER A 204 7.54 -3.58 12.52
N ASP A 205 8.80 -3.99 12.35
CA ASP A 205 9.69 -4.30 13.47
C ASP A 205 10.05 -3.03 14.24
N GLU A 206 10.28 -1.92 13.53
CA GLU A 206 10.52 -0.61 14.16
C GLU A 206 9.30 -0.15 14.95
N VAL A 207 8.09 -0.27 14.39
CA VAL A 207 6.84 0.13 15.06
C VAL A 207 6.60 -0.71 16.31
N ALA A 208 6.67 -2.04 16.20
CA ALA A 208 6.45 -2.94 17.33
C ALA A 208 7.49 -2.72 18.45
N THR A 209 8.78 -2.67 18.07
CA THR A 209 9.89 -2.46 19.01
C THR A 209 9.75 -1.12 19.74
N THR A 210 9.33 -0.07 19.04
CA THR A 210 9.12 1.26 19.63
C THR A 210 8.11 1.21 20.77
N LEU A 211 6.98 0.52 20.59
CA LEU A 211 6.00 0.38 21.67
C LEU A 211 6.53 -0.49 22.81
N VAL A 212 7.17 -1.62 22.50
CA VAL A 212 7.78 -2.53 23.50
C VAL A 212 8.78 -1.78 24.37
N GLU A 213 9.72 -1.05 23.78
CA GLU A 213 10.74 -0.27 24.50
C GLU A 213 10.10 0.81 25.39
N ALA A 214 9.06 1.49 24.89
CA ALA A 214 8.38 2.51 25.66
C ALA A 214 7.65 1.93 26.89
N VAL A 215 6.93 0.82 26.74
CA VAL A 215 6.13 0.24 27.84
C VAL A 215 6.95 -0.59 28.82
N THR A 216 8.12 -1.09 28.41
CA THR A 216 9.06 -1.82 29.29
C THR A 216 10.02 -0.88 30.04
N ASN A 217 10.10 0.39 29.67
CA ASN A 217 10.91 1.37 30.37
C ASN A 217 10.39 1.56 31.81
N PRO A 218 11.20 1.29 32.85
CA PRO A 218 10.76 1.40 34.25
C PRO A 218 10.41 2.82 34.68
N ASN A 219 10.83 3.84 33.92
CA ASN A 219 10.55 5.24 34.17
C ASN A 219 9.39 5.78 33.32
N ASN A 220 8.65 4.92 32.62
CA ASN A 220 7.48 5.38 31.88
C ASN A 220 6.41 5.92 32.84
N THR A 221 5.71 6.96 32.42
CA THR A 221 4.66 7.64 33.20
C THR A 221 3.27 7.39 32.61
N PHE A 222 3.09 6.30 31.87
CA PHE A 222 1.83 6.03 31.19
C PHE A 222 0.77 5.61 32.21
N ASN A 223 -0.44 6.13 32.04
CA ASN A 223 -1.60 5.82 32.88
C ASN A 223 -2.32 4.54 32.46
N ILE A 224 -1.70 3.73 31.60
CA ILE A 224 -2.20 2.45 31.12
C ILE A 224 -1.07 1.43 31.10
N SER A 225 -1.36 0.20 31.52
CA SER A 225 -0.42 -0.92 31.47
C SER A 225 -0.72 -1.77 30.25
N ILE A 226 0.33 -2.05 29.46
CA ILE A 226 0.27 -2.82 28.22
C ILE A 226 1.16 -4.05 28.40
N ASP A 227 0.66 -5.24 28.04
CA ASP A 227 1.47 -6.46 28.03
C ASP A 227 2.43 -6.42 26.82
N PRO A 228 3.76 -6.30 27.03
CA PRO A 228 4.71 -6.18 25.93
C PRO A 228 4.72 -7.40 25.01
N GLN A 229 4.37 -8.59 25.52
CA GLN A 229 4.36 -9.83 24.73
C GLN A 229 3.13 -9.96 23.82
N SER A 230 2.12 -9.13 24.05
CA SER A 230 0.90 -9.10 23.24
C SER A 230 1.00 -8.17 22.02
N ILE A 231 2.04 -7.34 21.95
CA ILE A 231 2.22 -6.33 20.90
C ILE A 231 2.53 -7.04 19.59
N SER A 232 1.71 -6.79 18.57
CA SER A 232 1.97 -7.28 17.22
C SER A 232 1.42 -6.33 16.16
N VAL A 233 2.13 -6.25 15.03
CA VAL A 233 1.66 -5.51 13.86
C VAL A 233 0.64 -6.37 13.11
N THR A 234 -0.50 -5.77 12.80
CA THR A 234 -1.65 -6.45 12.17
C THR A 234 -1.80 -6.10 10.70
N SER A 235 -1.29 -4.95 10.27
CA SER A 235 -1.26 -4.53 8.87
C SER A 235 -0.15 -3.51 8.63
N VAL A 236 0.31 -3.44 7.39
CA VAL A 236 1.25 -2.42 6.91
C VAL A 236 0.85 -2.02 5.48
N PRO A 237 1.28 -0.86 4.99
CA PRO A 237 1.16 -0.52 3.58
C PRO A 237 2.01 -1.48 2.75
N ASN A 238 1.53 -1.83 1.56
CA ASN A 238 2.39 -2.48 0.57
C ASN A 238 3.31 -1.42 -0.06
N ASN A 239 4.58 -1.76 -0.22
CA ASN A 239 5.48 -1.03 -1.10
C ASN A 239 5.13 -1.35 -2.55
N ILE A 240 4.82 -0.32 -3.34
CA ILE A 240 4.46 -0.48 -4.75
C ILE A 240 5.65 -0.09 -5.61
N VAL A 241 6.11 -1.03 -6.43
CA VAL A 241 7.21 -0.83 -7.37
C VAL A 241 6.67 -0.86 -8.80
N GLU A 242 7.02 0.13 -9.60
CA GLU A 242 6.68 0.13 -11.02
C GLU A 242 7.59 -0.85 -11.78
N LEU A 243 6.97 -1.68 -12.62
CA LEU A 243 7.63 -2.58 -13.54
C LEU A 243 7.10 -2.30 -14.95
N VAL A 244 7.99 -2.06 -15.90
CA VAL A 244 7.63 -1.90 -17.32
C VAL A 244 8.51 -2.80 -18.16
N PHE A 245 7.90 -3.47 -19.13
CA PHE A 245 8.61 -4.29 -20.11
C PHE A 245 7.83 -4.35 -21.42
N THR A 246 8.53 -4.71 -22.49
CA THR A 246 7.99 -4.86 -23.83
C THR A 246 7.99 -6.33 -24.24
N SER A 247 6.94 -6.76 -24.92
CA SER A 247 6.80 -8.12 -25.46
C SER A 247 6.48 -8.06 -26.95
N THR A 248 7.01 -8.98 -27.74
CA THR A 248 7.01 -8.89 -29.22
C THR A 248 5.65 -9.18 -29.88
N ASP A 249 4.61 -9.46 -29.10
CA ASP A 249 3.27 -9.69 -29.62
C ASP A 249 2.69 -8.44 -30.29
N ILE A 250 1.76 -8.66 -31.21
CA ILE A 250 1.09 -7.59 -31.96
C ILE A 250 0.09 -6.88 -31.06
N PHE A 251 0.22 -5.57 -30.94
CA PHE A 251 -0.77 -4.74 -30.27
C PHE A 251 -2.06 -4.65 -31.10
N VAL A 252 -3.20 -4.95 -30.47
CA VAL A 252 -4.54 -4.70 -31.02
C VAL A 252 -5.23 -3.60 -30.21
N ASN A 253 -6.09 -2.82 -30.87
CA ASN A 253 -6.67 -1.61 -30.27
C ASN A 253 -7.47 -1.90 -28.99
N GLU A 254 -8.09 -3.07 -28.88
CA GLU A 254 -8.84 -3.50 -27.71
C GLU A 254 -7.97 -3.54 -26.43
N LEU A 255 -6.64 -3.70 -26.56
CA LEU A 255 -5.72 -3.71 -25.44
C LEU A 255 -5.53 -2.33 -24.79
N SER A 256 -5.96 -1.23 -25.42
CA SER A 256 -5.95 0.08 -24.76
C SER A 256 -7.16 0.28 -23.84
N ASN A 257 -8.18 -0.58 -23.92
CA ASN A 257 -9.38 -0.51 -23.10
C ASN A 257 -9.32 -1.58 -21.99
N THR A 258 -9.17 -1.14 -20.74
CA THR A 258 -9.06 -2.02 -19.57
C THR A 258 -10.28 -2.92 -19.37
N GLU A 259 -11.43 -2.53 -19.90
CA GLU A 259 -12.67 -3.30 -19.79
C GLU A 259 -12.83 -4.37 -20.88
N SER A 260 -11.97 -4.38 -21.90
CA SER A 260 -12.09 -5.31 -23.02
C SER A 260 -11.71 -6.74 -22.62
N ALA A 261 -12.31 -7.72 -23.29
CA ALA A 261 -11.95 -9.13 -23.10
C ALA A 261 -10.47 -9.40 -23.45
N ALA A 262 -9.96 -8.73 -24.50
CA ALA A 262 -8.56 -8.84 -24.92
C ALA A 262 -7.60 -8.34 -23.83
N PHE A 263 -7.91 -7.20 -23.21
CA PHE A 263 -7.13 -6.67 -22.10
C PHE A 263 -7.12 -7.63 -20.91
N ARG A 264 -8.31 -8.05 -20.42
CA ARG A 264 -8.42 -8.92 -19.25
C ARG A 264 -7.68 -10.24 -19.46
N LEU A 265 -7.82 -10.85 -20.63
CA LEU A 265 -7.11 -12.08 -20.99
C LEU A 265 -5.60 -11.86 -20.99
N ARG A 266 -5.11 -10.81 -21.65
CA ARG A 266 -3.69 -10.51 -21.71
C ARG A 266 -3.10 -10.20 -20.33
N ALA A 267 -3.80 -9.40 -19.53
CA ALA A 267 -3.40 -9.09 -18.15
C ALA A 267 -3.33 -10.36 -17.29
N GLN A 268 -4.32 -11.25 -17.41
CA GLN A 268 -4.32 -12.53 -16.69
C GLN A 268 -3.13 -13.42 -17.09
N ILE A 269 -2.86 -13.60 -18.38
CA ILE A 269 -1.71 -14.37 -18.87
C ILE A 269 -0.41 -13.76 -18.34
N THR A 270 -0.31 -12.43 -18.38
CA THR A 270 0.85 -11.70 -17.86
C THR A 270 1.08 -11.99 -16.38
N ARG A 271 0.04 -11.90 -15.55
CA ARG A 271 0.15 -12.24 -14.12
C ARG A 271 0.55 -13.68 -13.87
N GLN A 272 -0.11 -14.63 -14.55
CA GLN A 272 0.14 -16.06 -14.37
C GLN A 272 1.60 -16.48 -14.62
N GLN A 273 2.30 -15.78 -15.51
CA GLN A 273 3.69 -16.12 -15.81
C GLN A 273 4.71 -15.33 -14.98
N ILE A 274 4.36 -14.12 -14.56
CA ILE A 274 5.30 -13.20 -13.90
C ILE A 274 5.25 -13.31 -12.38
N GLU A 275 4.07 -13.50 -11.78
CA GLU A 275 3.91 -13.66 -10.33
C GLU A 275 4.71 -14.84 -9.73
N PRO A 276 4.84 -16.01 -10.40
CA PRO A 276 5.69 -17.10 -9.92
C PRO A 276 7.18 -16.74 -9.83
N VAL A 277 7.68 -15.87 -10.72
CA VAL A 277 9.08 -15.41 -10.70
C VAL A 277 9.37 -14.62 -9.43
N PHE A 278 8.45 -13.73 -9.04
CA PHE A 278 8.63 -12.87 -7.88
C PHE A 278 8.31 -13.56 -6.57
N SER A 279 7.27 -14.40 -6.52
CA SER A 279 6.95 -15.17 -5.31
C SER A 279 8.04 -16.19 -4.94
N ALA A 280 8.77 -16.72 -5.93
CA ALA A 280 9.91 -17.61 -5.68
C ALA A 280 11.16 -16.88 -5.14
N ASN A 281 11.37 -15.62 -5.54
CA ASN A 281 12.58 -14.85 -5.22
C ASN A 281 12.42 -13.93 -4.01
N PHE A 282 11.18 -13.50 -3.70
CA PHE A 282 10.91 -12.51 -2.67
C PHE A 282 9.77 -12.96 -1.76
N SER A 283 10.09 -13.26 -0.50
CA SER A 283 9.07 -13.60 0.51
C SER A 283 8.08 -12.47 0.77
N SER A 284 8.49 -11.23 0.48
CA SER A 284 7.68 -10.03 0.63
C SER A 284 6.72 -9.83 -0.54
N PHE A 285 6.82 -10.59 -1.63
CA PHE A 285 5.95 -10.40 -2.78
C PHE A 285 4.49 -10.72 -2.46
N VAL A 286 3.59 -9.79 -2.78
CA VAL A 286 2.14 -9.90 -2.56
C VAL A 286 1.41 -10.17 -3.86
N GLY A 287 1.78 -9.50 -4.96
CA GLY A 287 1.11 -9.67 -6.25
C GLY A 287 1.51 -8.62 -7.29
N MET A 288 0.95 -8.74 -8.49
CA MET A 288 1.15 -7.80 -9.58
C MET A 288 -0.19 -7.25 -10.09
N THR A 289 -0.22 -5.96 -10.42
CA THR A 289 -1.33 -5.34 -11.16
C THR A 289 -0.84 -4.86 -12.52
N VAL A 290 -1.51 -5.27 -13.59
CA VAL A 290 -1.28 -4.72 -14.93
C VAL A 290 -2.17 -3.48 -15.10
N ARG A 291 -1.56 -2.31 -15.34
CA ARG A 291 -2.27 -1.03 -15.37
C ARG A 291 -2.82 -0.70 -16.76
N ASN A 292 -1.97 -0.81 -17.78
CA ASN A 292 -2.38 -0.63 -19.17
C ASN A 292 -1.38 -1.29 -20.14
N PHE A 293 -1.81 -1.43 -21.39
CA PHE A 293 -0.92 -1.72 -22.52
C PHE A 293 -0.83 -0.52 -23.44
N ARG A 294 0.35 -0.29 -24.03
CA ARG A 294 0.57 0.78 -25.02
C ARG A 294 0.96 0.22 -26.38
N ALA A 295 0.64 0.98 -27.42
CA ALA A 295 0.88 0.65 -28.82
C ALA A 295 2.39 0.58 -29.15
N GLY A 296 2.73 -0.34 -30.05
CA GLY A 296 4.09 -0.78 -30.39
C GLY A 296 4.12 -2.31 -30.49
N SER A 297 5.27 -2.93 -30.25
CA SER A 297 5.28 -4.21 -29.51
C SER A 297 4.54 -3.99 -28.18
N ILE A 298 3.78 -4.96 -27.66
CA ILE A 298 2.95 -4.74 -26.46
C ILE A 298 3.85 -4.30 -25.29
N ILE A 299 3.77 -3.01 -24.94
CA ILE A 299 4.41 -2.44 -23.75
C ILE A 299 3.47 -2.61 -22.57
N THR A 300 3.90 -3.35 -21.56
CA THR A 300 3.14 -3.59 -20.34
C THR A 300 3.58 -2.62 -19.27
N ASN A 301 2.67 -1.77 -18.80
CA ASN A 301 2.89 -0.96 -17.61
C ASN A 301 2.24 -1.68 -16.42
N SER A 302 3.02 -2.11 -15.44
CA SER A 302 2.54 -2.84 -14.26
C SER A 302 3.15 -2.34 -12.96
N SER A 303 2.53 -2.76 -11.86
CA SER A 303 2.96 -2.51 -10.49
C SER A 303 3.12 -3.83 -9.76
N LEU A 304 4.23 -3.99 -9.04
CA LEU A 304 4.44 -5.07 -8.08
C LEU A 304 4.14 -4.55 -6.69
N ALA A 305 3.46 -5.35 -5.89
CA ALA A 305 3.22 -5.08 -4.48
C ALA A 305 4.11 -5.97 -3.62
N PHE A 306 4.84 -5.36 -2.70
CA PHE A 306 5.62 -6.03 -1.67
C PHE A 306 5.08 -5.65 -0.29
N ASN A 307 5.05 -6.61 0.63
CA ASN A 307 4.63 -6.40 2.00
C ASN A 307 5.64 -5.48 2.70
N GLY A 308 5.18 -4.30 3.15
CA GLY A 308 6.02 -3.28 3.80
C GLY A 308 6.66 -3.69 5.12
N SER A 309 6.18 -4.78 5.74
CA SER A 309 6.70 -5.33 7.00
C SER A 309 8.00 -6.09 6.82
N GLN A 310 8.40 -6.38 5.58
CA GLN A 310 9.54 -7.23 5.30
C GLN A 310 10.64 -6.45 4.60
N THR A 311 11.83 -7.04 4.52
CA THR A 311 12.94 -6.51 3.73
C THR A 311 12.49 -6.26 2.30
N GLN A 312 12.67 -5.02 1.86
CA GLN A 312 12.26 -4.59 0.53
C GLN A 312 13.33 -4.95 -0.50
N PRO A 313 12.97 -5.61 -1.62
CA PRO A 313 13.92 -5.85 -2.70
C PRO A 313 14.25 -4.54 -3.41
N SER A 314 15.51 -4.40 -3.83
CA SER A 314 15.98 -3.28 -4.64
C SER A 314 15.44 -3.36 -6.07
N ALA A 315 15.40 -2.21 -6.75
CA ALA A 315 15.01 -2.15 -8.16
C ALA A 315 15.86 -3.07 -9.05
N THR A 316 17.16 -3.20 -8.74
CA THR A 316 18.10 -4.09 -9.44
C THR A 316 17.77 -5.56 -9.23
N GLU A 317 17.46 -5.97 -8.00
CA GLU A 317 17.06 -7.36 -7.71
C GLU A 317 15.78 -7.73 -8.44
N ILE A 318 14.76 -6.87 -8.36
CA ILE A 318 13.48 -7.05 -9.06
C ILE A 318 13.71 -7.19 -10.57
N GLY A 319 14.49 -6.28 -11.14
CA GLY A 319 14.82 -6.26 -12.56
C GLY A 319 15.54 -7.52 -13.02
N ASN A 320 16.57 -7.94 -12.28
CA ASN A 320 17.35 -9.12 -12.58
C ASN A 320 16.52 -10.41 -12.43
N SER A 321 15.61 -10.50 -11.46
CA SER A 321 14.72 -11.66 -11.30
C SER A 321 13.89 -11.91 -12.57
N LEU A 322 13.25 -10.88 -13.12
CA LEU A 322 12.47 -11.04 -14.35
C LEU A 322 13.36 -11.30 -15.56
N ARG A 323 14.46 -10.55 -15.71
CA ARG A 323 15.42 -10.72 -16.80
C ARG A 323 15.95 -12.16 -16.87
N ASN A 324 16.40 -12.69 -15.74
CA ASN A 324 16.93 -14.06 -15.66
C ASN A 324 15.84 -15.09 -15.98
N ALA A 325 14.61 -14.89 -15.50
CA ALA A 325 13.51 -15.80 -15.79
C ALA A 325 13.14 -15.83 -17.28
N VAL A 326 13.17 -14.68 -17.94
CA VAL A 326 12.99 -14.57 -19.40
C VAL A 326 14.13 -15.28 -20.14
N GLN A 327 15.39 -15.01 -19.79
CA GLN A 327 16.56 -15.61 -20.43
C GLN A 327 16.64 -17.13 -20.24
N ASN A 328 16.18 -17.63 -19.10
CA ASN A 328 16.14 -19.06 -18.79
C ASN A 328 14.87 -19.76 -19.35
N GLY A 329 14.03 -19.06 -20.10
CA GLY A 329 12.81 -19.62 -20.71
C GLY A 329 11.71 -20.00 -19.70
N GLN A 330 11.76 -19.45 -18.48
CA GLN A 330 10.74 -19.66 -17.44
C GLN A 330 9.46 -18.84 -17.69
N VAL A 331 9.57 -17.79 -18.51
CA VAL A 331 8.46 -16.95 -18.97
C VAL A 331 8.26 -17.19 -20.46
N GLN A 332 7.01 -17.47 -20.87
CA GLN A 332 6.62 -17.72 -22.26
C GLN A 332 6.13 -16.47 -22.99
N LEU A 333 5.80 -15.40 -22.27
CA LEU A 333 5.65 -14.07 -22.88
C LEU A 333 6.99 -13.74 -23.51
N ASN A 334 7.00 -13.48 -24.82
CA ASN A 334 8.18 -13.12 -25.60
C ASN A 334 8.67 -11.71 -25.21
N ILE A 335 9.09 -11.55 -23.96
CA ILE A 335 9.57 -10.31 -23.38
C ILE A 335 10.97 -10.04 -23.92
N ASP A 336 11.20 -8.80 -24.36
CA ASP A 336 12.55 -8.32 -24.61
C ASP A 336 13.24 -8.07 -23.26
N PRO A 337 14.27 -8.86 -22.88
CA PRO A 337 14.92 -8.73 -21.58
C PRO A 337 15.59 -7.37 -21.38
N ASP A 338 15.97 -6.66 -22.46
CA ASP A 338 16.60 -5.34 -22.38
C ASP A 338 15.59 -4.20 -22.27
N SER A 339 14.30 -4.48 -22.44
CA SER A 339 13.22 -3.51 -22.27
C SER A 339 12.74 -3.35 -20.82
N ILE A 340 13.24 -4.17 -19.89
CA ILE A 340 12.80 -4.20 -18.50
C ILE A 340 13.31 -2.96 -17.77
N THR A 341 12.37 -2.20 -17.20
CA THR A 341 12.67 -1.06 -16.32
C THR A 341 11.92 -1.20 -15.01
N VAL A 342 12.54 -0.75 -13.93
CA VAL A 342 11.96 -0.75 -12.58
C VAL A 342 12.04 0.67 -12.02
N ASN A 343 10.90 1.24 -11.62
CA ASN A 343 10.78 2.67 -11.24
C ASN A 343 11.44 3.61 -12.27
N GLY A 344 11.22 3.35 -13.56
CA GLY A 344 11.81 4.13 -14.67
C GLY A 344 13.31 3.94 -14.90
N THR A 345 14.00 3.11 -14.09
CA THR A 345 15.43 2.82 -14.26
C THR A 345 15.61 1.57 -15.12
N ALA A 346 16.37 1.68 -16.21
CA ALA A 346 16.71 0.54 -17.04
C ALA A 346 17.67 -0.41 -16.30
N ILE A 347 17.38 -1.70 -16.36
CA ILE A 347 18.23 -2.72 -15.74
C ILE A 347 19.35 -3.01 -16.73
N ALA A 348 20.59 -2.67 -16.41
CA ALA A 348 21.72 -2.96 -17.29
C ALA A 348 21.87 -4.47 -17.49
N SER A 349 22.22 -4.90 -18.69
CA SER A 349 22.71 -6.26 -18.92
C SER A 349 24.00 -6.42 -18.10
N SER A 350 24.03 -7.40 -17.19
CA SER A 350 25.28 -7.76 -16.52
C SER A 350 26.28 -8.20 -17.59
N ALA A 351 27.29 -7.38 -17.83
CA ALA A 351 28.40 -7.73 -18.70
C ALA A 351 29.23 -8.80 -17.99
N ASP A 352 28.97 -10.08 -18.29
CA ASP A 352 29.97 -11.14 -18.13
C ASP A 352 29.78 -12.18 -19.23
N GLY A 353 30.62 -12.07 -20.25
CA GLY A 353 30.64 -12.91 -21.45
C GLY A 353 31.07 -12.14 -22.70
N VAL A 354 32.37 -11.84 -22.78
CA VAL A 354 33.15 -11.28 -23.90
C VAL A 354 32.40 -11.10 -25.24
N GLY A 355 32.29 -9.84 -25.64
CA GLY A 355 31.94 -9.43 -26.99
C GLY A 355 31.71 -7.92 -27.01
N THR A 356 32.80 -7.16 -27.05
CA THR A 356 32.81 -5.72 -27.31
C THR A 356 31.81 -5.38 -28.42
N LYS A 357 30.63 -4.88 -28.05
CA LYS A 357 29.83 -4.06 -28.96
C LYS A 357 30.22 -2.62 -28.67
N THR A 358 31.38 -2.26 -29.21
CA THR A 358 31.70 -0.87 -29.51
C THR A 358 30.49 -0.28 -30.23
N SER A 359 29.86 0.70 -29.59
CA SER A 359 28.87 1.58 -30.22
C SER A 359 29.42 2.08 -31.55
N LEU A 360 28.73 1.76 -32.63
CA LEU A 360 29.06 2.15 -34.01
C LEU A 360 28.60 3.59 -34.32
N PHE A 361 28.47 4.45 -33.31
CA PHE A 361 28.15 5.86 -33.45
C PHE A 361 29.29 6.74 -32.94
N THR A 362 30.44 6.71 -33.63
CA THR A 362 31.38 7.86 -33.81
C THR A 362 32.67 7.40 -34.51
N ALA A 363 32.59 7.05 -35.80
CA ALA A 363 33.80 6.83 -36.63
C ALA A 363 33.71 7.44 -38.04
N SER A 364 32.86 8.45 -38.26
CA SER A 364 32.75 9.15 -39.56
C SER A 364 33.40 10.53 -39.60
N CYS A 365 34.15 10.96 -38.59
CA CYS A 365 34.72 12.32 -38.55
C CYS A 365 36.26 12.43 -38.58
N LEU A 366 37.02 11.34 -38.83
CA LEU A 366 38.50 11.43 -38.88
C LEU A 366 39.15 10.84 -40.15
N VAL A 367 38.40 10.65 -41.23
CA VAL A 367 38.99 10.35 -42.57
C VAL A 367 38.89 11.55 -43.54
N ALA A 368 38.12 12.59 -43.19
CA ALA A 368 38.05 13.82 -43.99
C ALA A 368 39.18 14.84 -43.69
N ALA A 369 39.95 14.67 -42.62
CA ALA A 369 41.06 15.57 -42.27
C ALA A 369 42.44 15.11 -42.79
N ALA A 370 42.54 13.90 -43.37
CA ALA A 370 43.81 13.37 -43.91
C ALA A 370 43.90 13.39 -45.45
N LEU A 371 42.87 13.88 -46.15
CA LEU A 371 42.86 14.01 -47.63
C LEU A 371 42.82 15.47 -48.13
N LEU A 372 42.95 16.46 -47.24
CA LEU A 372 43.06 17.89 -47.60
C LEU A 372 44.45 18.50 -47.34
N LEU A 373 45.48 17.69 -47.04
CA LEU A 373 46.86 18.15 -46.83
C LEU A 373 47.90 17.54 -47.79
N THR A 374 47.49 16.88 -48.88
CA THR A 374 48.42 16.34 -49.90
C THR A 374 48.40 17.08 -51.24
N HIS A 375 47.76 18.25 -51.34
CA HIS A 375 47.88 19.14 -52.50
C HIS A 375 48.30 20.56 -52.07
N SER A 376 49.56 20.70 -51.70
CA SER A 376 50.27 21.98 -51.78
C SER A 376 51.75 21.73 -52.07
N TRP A 377 52.07 21.56 -53.35
CA TRP A 377 53.33 21.97 -53.98
C TRP A 377 52.98 22.65 -55.30
#